data_AF-A0A7S2W1M9-F1
#
_entry.id   AF-A0A7S2W1M9-F1
#
_cell.length_a   1.000
_cell.length_b   1.000
_cell.length_c   1.000
_cell.angle_alpha   90.00
_cell.angle_beta   90.00
_cell.angle_gamma   90.00
#
_symmetry.space_group_name_H-M   'P 1'
#
loop_
_entity.id
_entity.type
_entity.pdbx_description
1 polymer ?
#
loop_
_entity_poly.entity_id
_entity_poly.type
_entity_poly.pdbx_seq_one_letter_code
_entity_poly.pdbx_strand_id
1 'polypeptide(L)'
;GVSGRRGVGGETCLPWRRRGGGITVCAAADQRQGLEGIRSPVHHTGIKVQNLTRSMAFYSLLGYEEIARFRAGPARAAWLQPAGGESQAPSSQRLELIEVPAGLDPPQRQIDLAAPEYLGQTGLNHVAVDASDWALLAGGLREVLVQLNLKSEAQFQRSVKLVLPPYQQIIGQEVYELAFVSDPDGTLIELLAWKGEVPRPMEPAW
;
A
#
# COMPACT_ATOMS: atom_id res chain seq x y z
N GLY A 1 6.37 6.45 63.82
CA GLY A 1 5.39 6.05 62.80
C GLY A 1 5.02 7.27 61.99
N VAL A 2 5.40 7.31 60.71
CA VAL A 2 5.07 8.41 59.81
C VAL A 2 4.19 7.84 58.70
N SER A 3 2.94 8.28 58.66
CA SER A 3 1.97 7.98 57.61
C SER A 3 2.28 8.81 56.37
N GLY A 4 2.60 8.17 55.25
CA GLY A 4 2.70 8.83 53.94
C GLY A 4 1.39 8.76 53.17
N ARG A 5 0.80 9.91 52.84
CA ARG A 5 -0.12 10.05 51.70
C ARG A 5 0.68 10.59 50.51
N ARG A 6 0.68 9.87 49.39
CA ARG A 6 1.15 10.35 48.08
C ARG A 6 -0.02 10.98 47.34
N GLY A 7 0.07 12.26 46.99
CA GLY A 7 -0.66 12.89 45.87
C GLY A 7 0.32 13.01 44.70
N VAL A 8 0.11 12.29 43.60
CA VAL A 8 -0.52 12.73 42.34
C VAL A 8 0.20 13.92 41.67
N GLY A 9 0.85 13.61 40.53
CA GLY A 9 1.00 14.49 39.37
C GLY A 9 1.87 15.73 39.54
N GLY A 10 3.19 15.60 39.35
CA GLY A 10 4.07 16.75 39.17
C GLY A 10 3.94 17.31 37.75
N GLU A 11 3.18 18.39 37.59
CA GLU A 11 3.25 19.27 36.42
C GLU A 11 4.50 20.16 36.55
N THR A 12 5.44 20.05 35.62
CA THR A 12 6.57 21.00 35.54
C THR A 12 6.20 22.16 34.62
N CYS A 13 5.67 23.24 35.17
CA CYS A 13 5.56 24.52 34.46
C CYS A 13 6.90 25.27 34.51
N LEU A 14 7.49 25.54 33.35
CA LEU A 14 8.62 26.47 33.25
C LEU A 14 8.10 27.90 33.06
N PRO A 15 8.46 28.87 33.91
CA PRO A 15 8.02 30.25 33.74
C PRO A 15 8.86 30.95 32.68
N TRP A 16 8.28 31.22 31.51
CA TRP A 16 8.85 32.17 30.55
C TRP A 16 8.35 33.58 30.85
N ARG A 17 9.20 34.44 31.41
CA ARG A 17 8.87 35.87 31.62
C ARG A 17 9.24 36.68 30.38
N ARG A 18 8.25 37.24 29.69
CA ARG A 18 8.40 38.53 28.99
C ARG A 18 7.54 39.60 29.68
N ARG A 19 8.05 40.82 29.73
CA ARG A 19 7.40 41.98 30.36
C ARG A 19 6.11 42.30 29.62
N GLY A 20 5.00 42.33 30.35
CA GLY A 20 3.70 42.86 29.92
C GLY A 20 2.69 41.78 29.51
N GLY A 21 1.72 41.49 30.40
CA GLY A 21 0.49 40.75 30.08
C GLY A 21 0.66 39.23 29.91
N GLY A 22 0.63 38.49 31.01
CA GLY A 22 0.78 37.03 30.99
C GLY A 22 -0.49 36.30 30.55
N ILE A 23 -0.50 35.78 29.33
CA ILE A 23 -1.30 34.60 28.98
C ILE A 23 -0.46 33.38 29.30
N THR A 24 -0.92 32.56 30.25
CA THR A 24 -0.31 31.26 30.53
C THR A 24 -0.83 30.29 29.47
N VAL A 25 0.00 29.95 28.48
CA VAL A 25 -0.29 28.83 27.58
C VAL A 25 0.22 27.58 28.28
N CYS A 26 -0.66 26.85 28.94
CA CYS A 26 -0.36 25.49 29.35
C CYS A 26 -0.19 24.68 28.06
N ALA A 27 1.00 24.13 27.81
CA ALA A 27 1.15 23.09 26.81
C ALA A 27 0.23 21.94 27.22
N ALA A 28 -0.75 21.61 26.38
CA ALA A 28 -1.61 20.47 26.62
C ALA A 28 -0.73 19.24 26.85
N ALA A 29 -1.00 18.52 27.95
CA ALA A 29 -0.36 17.25 28.23
C ALA A 29 -0.44 16.34 26.99
N ASP A 30 0.67 15.69 26.68
CA ASP A 30 0.85 14.81 25.51
C ASP A 30 -0.27 13.75 25.45
N GLN A 31 -1.26 13.97 24.57
CA GLN A 31 -2.40 13.07 24.36
C GLN A 31 -2.03 11.77 23.60
N ARG A 32 -0.73 11.44 23.50
CA ARG A 32 -0.27 10.20 22.84
C ARG A 32 -0.57 8.92 23.62
N GLN A 33 -1.08 9.01 24.85
CA GLN A 33 -1.36 7.85 25.71
C GLN A 33 -2.52 6.93 25.26
N GLY A 34 -3.11 7.13 24.06
CA GLY A 34 -4.26 6.35 23.56
C GLY A 34 -4.01 5.46 22.34
N LEU A 35 -2.85 5.56 21.67
CA LEU A 35 -2.57 4.85 20.40
C LEU A 35 -1.47 3.79 20.52
N GLU A 36 -0.93 3.59 21.72
CA GLU A 36 0.08 2.58 22.04
C GLU A 36 -0.55 1.17 22.03
N GLY A 37 -0.80 0.63 20.84
CA GLY A 37 -1.40 -0.69 20.67
C GLY A 37 -1.91 -1.03 19.27
N ILE A 38 -1.98 -0.05 18.36
CA ILE A 38 -2.37 -0.30 16.96
C ILE A 38 -1.22 -1.04 16.25
N ARG A 39 -1.39 -2.34 15.99
CA ARG A 39 -0.38 -3.23 15.40
C ARG A 39 -0.25 -3.10 13.87
N SER A 40 -0.29 -1.87 13.37
CA SER A 40 -0.40 -1.43 11.96
C SER A 40 -1.79 -0.81 11.69
N PRO A 41 -1.86 0.46 11.27
CA PRO A 41 -3.14 1.14 11.03
C PRO A 41 -3.85 0.67 9.76
N VAL A 42 -3.16 -0.07 8.88
CA VAL A 42 -3.72 -0.58 7.62
C VAL A 42 -3.98 -2.07 7.75
N HIS A 43 -5.23 -2.49 7.56
CA HIS A 43 -5.62 -3.89 7.67
C HIS A 43 -5.72 -4.60 6.31
N HIS A 44 -6.05 -3.91 5.23
CA HIS A 44 -6.13 -4.48 3.87
C HIS A 44 -6.34 -3.35 2.84
N THR A 45 -6.14 -3.69 1.57
CA THR A 45 -6.52 -2.87 0.42
C THR A 45 -7.69 -3.54 -0.32
N GLY A 46 -8.83 -2.86 -0.40
CA GLY A 46 -10.01 -3.33 -1.12
C GLY A 46 -9.97 -2.94 -2.60
N ILE A 47 -10.17 -3.91 -3.50
CA ILE A 47 -10.16 -3.73 -4.95
C ILE A 47 -11.45 -4.32 -5.53
N LYS A 48 -12.22 -3.49 -6.23
CA LYS A 48 -13.39 -3.96 -6.97
C LYS A 48 -12.97 -4.58 -8.29
N VAL A 49 -13.50 -5.75 -8.59
CA VAL A 49 -13.14 -6.53 -9.78
C VAL A 49 -14.40 -6.94 -10.53
N GLN A 50 -14.30 -7.14 -11.84
CA GLN A 50 -15.45 -7.61 -12.63
C GLN A 50 -15.60 -9.13 -12.55
N ASN A 51 -14.50 -9.86 -12.39
CA ASN A 51 -14.48 -11.31 -12.34
C ASN A 51 -13.47 -11.78 -11.30
N LEU A 52 -13.96 -12.25 -10.16
CA LEU A 52 -13.13 -12.64 -9.01
C LEU A 52 -12.11 -13.70 -9.39
N THR A 53 -12.53 -14.75 -10.12
CA THR A 53 -11.63 -15.84 -10.52
C THR A 53 -10.48 -15.33 -11.41
N ARG A 54 -10.79 -14.45 -12.37
CA ARG A 54 -9.79 -13.86 -13.26
C ARG A 54 -8.81 -12.98 -12.50
N SER A 55 -9.30 -12.17 -11.57
CA SER A 55 -8.45 -11.26 -10.81
C SER A 55 -7.59 -12.02 -9.81
N MET A 56 -8.13 -13.03 -9.13
CA MET A 56 -7.35 -13.94 -8.28
C MET A 56 -6.22 -14.63 -9.05
N ALA A 57 -6.48 -15.09 -10.28
CA ALA A 57 -5.45 -15.65 -11.16
C ALA A 57 -4.33 -14.64 -11.44
N PHE A 58 -4.66 -13.39 -11.76
CA PHE A 58 -3.66 -12.33 -11.95
C PHE A 58 -2.83 -12.09 -10.69
N TYR A 59 -3.47 -11.87 -9.53
CA TYR A 59 -2.73 -11.59 -8.29
C TYR A 59 -1.88 -12.78 -7.83
N SER A 60 -2.23 -14.01 -8.22
CA SER A 60 -1.37 -15.18 -7.96
C SER A 60 -0.03 -15.13 -8.71
N LEU A 61 0.03 -14.46 -9.87
CA LEU A 61 1.30 -14.20 -10.56
C LEU A 61 2.22 -13.31 -9.73
N LEU A 62 1.62 -12.41 -8.96
CA LEU A 62 2.30 -11.47 -8.06
C LEU A 62 2.64 -12.10 -6.70
N GLY A 63 2.53 -13.43 -6.59
CA GLY A 63 2.89 -14.18 -5.38
C GLY A 63 1.81 -14.14 -4.30
N TYR A 64 0.58 -13.73 -4.60
CA TYR A 64 -0.52 -13.82 -3.65
C TYR A 64 -1.17 -15.20 -3.64
N GLU A 65 -1.61 -15.64 -2.46
CA GLU A 65 -2.40 -16.84 -2.25
C GLU A 65 -3.77 -16.52 -1.66
N GLU A 66 -4.74 -17.38 -1.94
CA GLU A 66 -6.09 -17.28 -1.39
C GLU A 66 -6.13 -17.73 0.07
N ILE A 67 -6.69 -16.90 0.95
CA ILE A 67 -6.93 -17.23 2.37
C ILE A 67 -8.38 -17.67 2.58
N ALA A 68 -9.32 -16.95 1.97
CA ALA A 68 -10.75 -17.17 2.17
C ALA A 68 -11.58 -16.63 1.01
N ARG A 69 -12.69 -17.31 0.71
CA ARG A 69 -13.80 -16.80 -0.12
C ARG A 69 -15.02 -16.58 0.75
N PHE A 70 -15.71 -15.46 0.53
CA PHE A 70 -16.89 -15.11 1.31
C PHE A 70 -17.88 -14.27 0.49
N ARG A 71 -19.02 -13.96 1.10
CA ARG A 71 -20.02 -13.06 0.54
C ARG A 71 -19.96 -11.73 1.28
N ALA A 72 -19.83 -10.63 0.53
CA ALA A 72 -19.96 -9.28 1.03
C ALA A 72 -21.29 -8.70 0.52
N GLY A 73 -22.38 -8.99 1.24
CA GLY A 73 -23.73 -8.77 0.72
C GLY A 73 -23.98 -9.60 -0.56
N PRO A 74 -24.42 -8.99 -1.68
CA PRO A 74 -24.62 -9.71 -2.94
C PRO A 74 -23.30 -10.09 -3.66
N ALA A 75 -22.19 -9.43 -3.32
CA ALA A 75 -20.90 -9.64 -3.98
C ALA A 75 -20.23 -10.95 -3.56
N ARG A 76 -19.49 -11.55 -4.49
CA ARG A 76 -18.46 -12.54 -4.15
C ARG A 76 -17.20 -11.79 -3.75
N ALA A 77 -16.50 -12.25 -2.72
CA ALA A 77 -15.24 -11.65 -2.31
C ALA A 77 -14.21 -12.72 -1.96
N ALA A 78 -12.94 -12.35 -2.03
CA ALA A 78 -11.82 -13.16 -1.58
C ALA A 78 -10.78 -12.32 -0.84
N TRP A 79 -10.20 -12.90 0.21
CA TRP A 79 -8.99 -12.39 0.83
C TRP A 79 -7.76 -13.07 0.25
N LEU A 80 -6.78 -12.26 -0.14
CA LEU A 80 -5.48 -12.72 -0.59
C LEU A 80 -4.37 -12.16 0.30
N GLN A 81 -3.31 -12.93 0.51
CA GLN A 81 -2.07 -12.49 1.16
C GLN A 81 -0.85 -12.89 0.34
N PRO A 82 0.32 -12.27 0.55
CA PRO A 82 1.58 -12.75 0.00
C PRO A 82 1.88 -14.19 0.48
N ALA A 83 2.28 -15.06 -0.45
CA ALA A 83 2.66 -16.44 -0.18
C ALA A 83 3.92 -16.51 0.70
N GLY A 84 3.97 -17.51 1.59
CA GLY A 84 5.06 -17.64 2.56
C GLY A 84 4.99 -16.65 3.73
N GLY A 85 3.97 -15.78 3.75
CA GLY A 85 3.57 -15.10 4.97
C GLY A 85 3.18 -16.13 6.02
N GLU A 86 3.61 -15.95 7.27
CA GLU A 86 3.03 -16.72 8.37
C GLU A 86 1.50 -16.55 8.33
N SER A 87 0.73 -17.46 8.91
CA SER A 87 -0.72 -17.24 9.13
C SER A 87 -1.02 -15.94 9.93
N GLN A 88 0.01 -15.22 10.36
CA GLN A 88 0.05 -13.91 11.00
C GLN A 88 0.88 -12.86 10.22
N ALA A 89 1.09 -13.02 8.91
CA ALA A 89 1.67 -11.98 8.07
C ALA A 89 0.95 -10.66 8.36
N PRO A 90 1.69 -9.53 8.50
CA PRO A 90 1.09 -8.29 8.94
C PRO A 90 -0.10 -7.95 8.04
N SER A 91 -1.27 -7.74 8.65
CA SER A 91 -2.54 -7.53 7.94
C SER A 91 -2.44 -6.49 6.82
N SER A 92 -1.53 -5.53 6.95
CA SER A 92 -1.28 -4.44 6.01
C SER A 92 -0.97 -4.83 4.56
N GLN A 93 -0.66 -6.10 4.27
CA GLN A 93 -0.39 -6.57 2.91
C GLN A 93 -1.53 -7.40 2.31
N ARG A 94 -2.69 -7.49 3.00
CA ARG A 94 -3.84 -8.26 2.51
C ARG A 94 -4.58 -7.49 1.42
N LEU A 95 -4.98 -8.21 0.37
CA LEU A 95 -5.94 -7.72 -0.62
C LEU A 95 -7.34 -8.28 -0.34
N GLU A 96 -8.36 -7.43 -0.43
CA GLU A 96 -9.75 -7.85 -0.50
C GLU A 96 -10.26 -7.61 -1.92
N LEU A 97 -10.46 -8.68 -2.68
CA LEU A 97 -11.05 -8.59 -4.00
C LEU A 97 -12.56 -8.72 -3.88
N ILE A 98 -13.31 -7.75 -4.42
CA ILE A 98 -14.77 -7.68 -4.32
C ILE A 98 -15.35 -7.66 -5.73
N GLU A 99 -16.05 -8.73 -6.10
CA GLU A 99 -16.70 -8.82 -7.40
C GLU A 99 -17.92 -7.90 -7.46
N VAL A 100 -17.95 -7.02 -8.45
CA VAL A 100 -19.12 -6.20 -8.74
C VAL A 100 -20.24 -7.12 -9.24
N PRO A 101 -21.40 -7.18 -8.55
CA PRO A 101 -22.51 -8.02 -8.98
C PRO A 101 -23.02 -7.64 -10.37
N ALA A 102 -23.43 -8.64 -11.16
CA ALA A 102 -24.01 -8.43 -12.47
C ALA A 102 -25.20 -7.45 -12.40
N GLY A 103 -25.26 -6.49 -13.32
CA GLY A 103 -26.29 -5.45 -13.34
C GLY A 103 -25.98 -4.21 -12.48
N LEU A 104 -24.92 -4.24 -11.68
CA LEU A 104 -24.29 -3.06 -11.08
C LEU A 104 -23.01 -2.66 -11.83
N ASP A 105 -22.89 -3.10 -13.08
CA ASP A 105 -21.73 -2.84 -13.92
C ASP A 105 -21.45 -1.33 -13.97
N PRO A 106 -20.21 -0.88 -13.68
CA PRO A 106 -19.88 0.52 -13.76
C PRO A 106 -20.05 1.00 -15.22
N PRO A 107 -20.48 2.26 -15.44
CA PRO A 107 -20.65 2.82 -16.78
C PRO A 107 -19.35 2.76 -17.60
N GLN A 108 -18.21 2.74 -16.91
CA GLN A 108 -16.91 2.46 -17.48
C GLN A 108 -16.32 1.19 -16.84
N ARG A 109 -16.10 0.16 -17.66
CA ARG A 109 -15.67 -1.18 -17.20
C ARG A 109 -14.24 -1.22 -16.65
N GLN A 110 -13.40 -0.28 -17.07
CA GLN A 110 -11.99 -0.19 -16.74
C GLN A 110 -11.59 1.28 -16.77
N ILE A 111 -11.05 1.78 -15.66
CA ILE A 111 -10.40 3.09 -15.64
C ILE A 111 -8.95 2.84 -16.01
N ASP A 112 -8.51 3.36 -17.16
CA ASP A 112 -7.09 3.40 -17.48
C ASP A 112 -6.48 4.62 -16.78
N LEU A 113 -6.03 4.44 -15.54
CA LEU A 113 -5.47 5.53 -14.73
C LEU A 113 -4.20 6.13 -15.34
N ALA A 114 -3.61 5.49 -16.36
CA ALA A 114 -2.50 6.04 -17.12
C ALA A 114 -2.92 6.91 -18.32
N ALA A 115 -4.22 6.92 -18.68
CA ALA A 115 -4.67 7.74 -19.80
C ALA A 115 -4.72 9.23 -19.42
N PRO A 116 -4.42 10.15 -20.36
CA PRO A 116 -4.26 11.59 -20.08
C PRO A 116 -5.45 12.24 -19.35
N GLU A 117 -6.66 11.81 -19.66
CA GLU A 117 -7.91 12.29 -19.05
C GLU A 117 -8.07 11.89 -17.57
N TYR A 118 -7.28 10.94 -17.07
CA TYR A 118 -7.27 10.51 -15.66
C TYR A 118 -6.09 11.09 -14.87
N LEU A 119 -5.08 11.69 -15.52
CA LEU A 119 -3.91 12.27 -14.84
C LEU A 119 -4.25 13.40 -13.85
N GLY A 120 -5.34 14.12 -14.10
CA GLY A 120 -5.82 15.20 -13.24
C GLY A 120 -6.80 14.74 -12.14
N GLN A 121 -7.10 13.45 -12.05
CA GLN A 121 -8.07 12.95 -11.07
C GLN A 121 -7.43 12.77 -9.70
N THR A 122 -8.17 13.15 -8.66
CA THR A 122 -7.78 12.96 -7.26
C THR A 122 -8.39 11.65 -6.75
N GLY A 123 -7.67 10.92 -5.88
CA GLY A 123 -8.13 9.64 -5.33
C GLY A 123 -7.07 8.54 -5.37
N LEU A 124 -7.52 7.29 -5.48
CA LEU A 124 -6.65 6.10 -5.60
C LEU A 124 -5.83 6.18 -6.89
N ASN A 125 -4.50 6.09 -6.78
CA ASN A 125 -3.61 6.14 -7.93
C ASN A 125 -3.12 4.74 -8.33
N HIS A 126 -2.54 3.98 -7.41
CA HIS A 126 -2.03 2.63 -7.67
C HIS A 126 -1.93 1.82 -6.37
N VAL A 127 -1.67 0.52 -6.52
CA VAL A 127 -1.21 -0.38 -5.46
C VAL A 127 0.24 -0.75 -5.73
N ALA A 128 1.11 -0.58 -4.74
CA ALA A 128 2.53 -0.88 -4.86
C ALA A 128 2.87 -2.29 -4.35
N VAL A 129 3.72 -2.99 -5.09
CA VAL A 129 4.27 -4.30 -4.75
C VAL A 129 5.79 -4.20 -4.73
N ASP A 130 6.37 -4.57 -3.59
CA ASP A 130 7.82 -4.72 -3.48
C ASP A 130 8.27 -5.97 -4.25
N ALA A 131 9.03 -5.74 -5.31
CA ALA A 131 9.61 -6.74 -6.19
C ALA A 131 11.15 -6.75 -6.10
N SER A 132 11.73 -6.20 -5.04
CA SER A 132 13.19 -6.08 -4.85
C SER A 132 13.88 -7.43 -4.94
N ASP A 133 13.37 -8.44 -4.24
CA ASP A 133 13.93 -9.80 -4.27
C ASP A 133 13.83 -10.43 -5.66
N TRP A 134 12.72 -10.20 -6.36
CA TRP A 134 12.52 -10.73 -7.70
C TRP A 134 13.46 -10.08 -8.70
N ALA A 135 13.61 -8.76 -8.64
CA ALA A 135 14.52 -8.00 -9.48
C ALA A 135 15.98 -8.38 -9.21
N LEU A 136 16.34 -8.58 -7.94
CA LEU A 136 17.69 -9.04 -7.56
C LEU A 136 18.02 -10.41 -8.18
N LEU A 137 17.08 -11.36 -8.11
CA LEU A 137 17.26 -12.70 -8.67
C LEU A 137 17.23 -12.72 -10.20
N ALA A 138 16.38 -11.90 -10.83
CA ALA A 138 16.20 -11.88 -12.27
C ALA A 138 17.18 -10.98 -13.03
N GLY A 139 17.85 -10.05 -12.34
CA GLY A 139 18.76 -9.06 -12.94
C GLY A 139 18.13 -7.69 -13.23
N GLY A 140 16.87 -7.47 -12.86
CA GLY A 140 16.15 -6.21 -13.04
C GLY A 140 14.64 -6.41 -13.22
N LEU A 141 13.86 -5.32 -13.17
CA LEU A 141 12.41 -5.40 -13.38
C LEU A 141 12.03 -5.78 -14.81
N ARG A 142 12.91 -5.51 -15.79
CA ARG A 142 12.68 -5.93 -17.17
C ARG A 142 12.54 -7.44 -17.29
N GLU A 143 13.46 -8.19 -16.68
CA GLU A 143 13.44 -9.64 -16.69
C GLU A 143 12.29 -10.19 -15.85
N VAL A 144 11.96 -9.56 -14.72
CA VAL A 144 10.76 -9.89 -13.92
C VAL A 144 9.50 -9.80 -14.77
N LEU A 145 9.31 -8.72 -15.53
CA LEU A 145 8.14 -8.53 -16.40
C LEU A 145 8.05 -9.59 -17.50
N VAL A 146 9.17 -9.98 -18.11
CA VAL A 146 9.21 -11.07 -19.09
C VAL A 146 8.76 -12.38 -18.45
N GLN A 147 9.29 -12.72 -17.27
CA GLN A 147 8.91 -13.95 -16.56
C GLN A 147 7.44 -13.93 -16.12
N LEU A 148 6.93 -12.80 -15.64
CA LEU A 148 5.51 -12.63 -15.29
C LEU A 148 4.61 -12.85 -16.50
N ASN A 149 4.96 -12.27 -17.65
CA ASN A 149 4.18 -12.43 -18.88
C ASN A 149 4.19 -13.89 -19.37
N LEU A 150 5.35 -14.55 -19.38
CA LEU A 150 5.46 -15.96 -19.76
C LEU A 150 4.62 -16.86 -18.85
N LYS A 151 4.64 -16.63 -17.53
CA LYS A 151 3.79 -17.36 -16.57
C LYS A 151 2.30 -17.11 -16.86
N SER A 152 1.92 -15.87 -17.10
CA SER A 152 0.54 -15.49 -17.42
C SER A 152 0.04 -16.15 -18.72
N GLU A 153 0.86 -16.15 -19.76
CA GLU A 153 0.52 -16.78 -21.04
C GLU A 153 0.41 -18.31 -20.91
N ALA A 154 1.32 -18.93 -20.16
CA ALA A 154 1.30 -20.37 -19.92
C ALA A 154 0.10 -20.83 -19.06
N GLN A 155 -0.22 -20.08 -17.99
CA GLN A 155 -1.25 -20.49 -17.02
C GLN A 155 -2.65 -20.01 -17.40
N PHE A 156 -2.76 -18.81 -17.99
CA PHE A 156 -4.03 -18.11 -18.18
C PHE A 156 -4.30 -17.71 -19.63
N GLN A 157 -3.37 -17.99 -20.55
CA GLN A 157 -3.50 -17.67 -21.99
C GLN A 157 -3.75 -16.17 -22.22
N ARG A 158 -3.13 -15.32 -21.41
CA ARG A 158 -3.26 -13.87 -21.45
C ARG A 158 -1.93 -13.21 -21.17
N SER A 159 -1.63 -12.14 -21.89
CA SER A 159 -0.46 -11.30 -21.61
C SER A 159 -0.76 -10.29 -20.48
N VAL A 160 0.26 -9.96 -19.70
CA VAL A 160 0.20 -8.88 -18.70
C VAL A 160 0.29 -7.54 -19.41
N LYS A 161 -0.64 -6.62 -19.15
CA LYS A 161 -0.63 -5.28 -19.75
C LYS A 161 0.47 -4.43 -19.09
N LEU A 162 1.58 -4.22 -19.79
CA LEU A 162 2.59 -3.24 -19.42
C LEU A 162 2.04 -1.82 -19.64
N VAL A 163 2.06 -1.00 -18.60
CA VAL A 163 1.61 0.40 -18.63
C VAL A 163 2.81 1.33 -18.78
N LEU A 164 3.85 1.12 -17.98
CA LEU A 164 5.09 1.90 -18.03
C LEU A 164 6.29 0.95 -17.91
N PRO A 165 7.26 0.99 -18.85
CA PRO A 165 8.44 0.13 -18.79
C PRO A 165 9.34 0.51 -17.61
N PRO A 166 10.25 -0.39 -17.19
CA PRO A 166 11.18 -0.11 -16.10
C PRO A 166 12.00 1.16 -16.30
N TYR A 167 12.05 1.99 -15.26
CA TYR A 167 12.90 3.19 -15.18
C TYR A 167 13.40 3.39 -13.75
N GLN A 168 14.47 4.18 -13.56
CA GLN A 168 14.99 4.48 -12.23
C GLN A 168 14.50 5.84 -11.74
N GLN A 169 14.18 5.90 -10.45
CA GLN A 169 13.78 7.13 -9.78
C GLN A 169 14.39 7.19 -8.38
N ILE A 170 14.78 8.39 -7.96
CA ILE A 170 15.18 8.66 -6.58
C ILE A 170 13.95 9.15 -5.83
N ILE A 171 13.61 8.50 -4.71
CA ILE A 171 12.50 8.88 -3.82
C ILE A 171 13.09 9.06 -2.42
N GLY A 172 13.11 10.30 -1.93
CA GLY A 172 13.82 10.61 -0.68
C GLY A 172 15.33 10.36 -0.82
N GLN A 173 15.87 9.37 -0.10
CA GLN A 173 17.28 8.97 -0.25
C GLN A 173 17.45 7.63 -0.96
N GLU A 174 16.35 6.98 -1.34
CA GLU A 174 16.37 5.64 -1.91
C GLU A 174 16.30 5.70 -3.44
N VAL A 175 17.04 4.80 -4.08
CA VAL A 175 17.00 4.59 -5.52
C VAL A 175 16.14 3.38 -5.80
N TYR A 176 15.08 3.55 -6.58
CA TYR A 176 14.21 2.48 -7.03
C TYR A 176 14.29 2.31 -8.54
N GLU A 177 14.18 1.07 -9.00
CA GLU A 177 13.69 0.75 -10.33
C GLU A 177 12.17 0.53 -10.22
N LEU A 178 11.41 1.21 -11.07
CA LEU A 178 9.94 1.24 -11.04
C LEU A 178 9.39 0.77 -12.38
N ALA A 179 8.30 0.00 -12.37
CA ALA A 179 7.52 -0.33 -13.55
C ALA A 179 6.03 -0.42 -13.20
N PHE A 180 5.16 -0.20 -14.18
CA PHE A 180 3.71 -0.29 -13.96
C PHE A 180 3.07 -1.34 -14.88
N VAL A 181 2.24 -2.19 -14.30
CA VAL A 181 1.34 -3.10 -15.02
C VAL A 181 -0.10 -2.82 -14.62
N SER A 182 -1.05 -3.27 -15.45
CA SER A 182 -2.47 -3.18 -15.14
C SER A 182 -3.03 -4.55 -14.80
N ASP A 183 -3.84 -4.61 -13.74
CA ASP A 183 -4.65 -5.78 -13.45
C ASP A 183 -5.77 -5.95 -14.52
N PRO A 184 -6.54 -7.06 -14.50
CA PRO A 184 -7.56 -7.32 -15.52
C PRO A 184 -8.68 -6.29 -15.61
N ASP A 185 -8.85 -5.45 -14.58
CA ASP A 185 -9.94 -4.49 -14.44
C ASP A 185 -9.44 -3.02 -14.45
N GLY A 186 -8.14 -2.79 -14.61
CA GLY A 186 -7.53 -1.46 -14.81
C GLY A 186 -6.70 -0.93 -13.68
N THR A 187 -6.71 -1.58 -12.52
CA THR A 187 -5.95 -1.12 -11.36
C THR A 187 -4.48 -1.08 -11.71
N LEU A 188 -3.83 0.06 -11.46
CA LEU A 188 -2.38 0.20 -11.64
C LEU A 188 -1.66 -0.51 -10.51
N ILE A 189 -0.75 -1.40 -10.89
CA ILE A 189 0.16 -2.09 -9.99
C ILE A 189 1.57 -1.57 -10.27
N GLU A 190 2.12 -0.86 -9.29
CA GLU A 190 3.51 -0.41 -9.29
C GLU A 190 4.39 -1.56 -8.78
N LEU A 191 5.40 -1.96 -9.56
CA LEU A 191 6.47 -2.82 -9.12
C LEU A 191 7.65 -1.94 -8.72
N LEU A 192 8.06 -2.01 -7.46
CA LEU A 192 9.25 -1.32 -6.96
C LEU A 192 10.36 -2.32 -6.68
N ALA A 193 11.57 -2.02 -7.15
CA ALA A 193 12.77 -2.73 -6.75
C ALA A 193 13.79 -1.75 -6.19
N TRP A 194 14.12 -1.89 -4.91
CA TRP A 194 15.16 -1.10 -4.27
C TRP A 194 16.53 -1.41 -4.88
N LYS A 195 17.30 -0.36 -5.19
CA LYS A 195 18.62 -0.44 -5.84
C LYS A 195 19.75 0.08 -4.97
N GLY A 196 19.45 0.83 -3.92
CA GLY A 196 20.45 1.46 -3.06
C GLY A 196 19.98 2.80 -2.50
N GLU A 197 20.93 3.54 -1.93
CA GLU A 197 20.71 4.86 -1.38
C GLU A 197 21.67 5.89 -1.97
N VAL A 198 21.23 7.15 -2.02
CA VAL A 198 22.07 8.30 -2.36
C VAL A 198 22.61 8.91 -1.07
N PRO A 199 23.93 9.12 -0.93
CA PRO A 199 24.55 9.55 0.33
C PRO A 199 24.36 11.04 0.67
N ARG A 200 23.35 11.71 0.10
CA ARG A 200 23.06 13.14 0.37
C ARG A 200 21.62 13.31 0.81
N PRO A 201 21.36 14.07 1.88
CA PRO A 201 20.00 14.49 2.22
C PRO A 201 19.39 15.22 1.04
N MET A 202 18.18 14.81 0.64
CA MET A 202 17.39 15.58 -0.31
C MET A 202 16.65 16.68 0.45
N GLU A 203 16.84 17.91 0.00
CA GLU A 203 15.99 19.02 0.43
C GLU A 203 14.54 18.76 -0.02
N PRO A 204 13.53 19.14 0.79
CA PRO A 204 12.14 19.09 0.36
C PRO A 204 11.97 19.80 -0.98
N ALA A 205 11.25 19.15 -1.91
CA ALA A 205 11.02 19.73 -3.24
C ALA A 205 9.93 20.82 -3.25
N TRP A 206 9.30 21.09 -2.10
CA TRP A 206 8.26 22.11 -1.87
C TRP A 206 8.09 22.38 -0.38
#